data_AF-A0A7S0YH76-F1
#
_entry.id   AF-A0A7S0YH76-F1
#
_cell.length_a   1.000
_cell.length_b   1.000
_cell.length_c   1.000
_cell.angle_alpha   90.00
_cell.angle_beta   90.00
_cell.angle_gamma   90.00
#
_symmetry.space_group_name_H-M   'P 1'
#
loop_
_entity.id
_entity.type
_entity.pdbx_description
1 polymer ?
#
loop_
_entity_poly.entity_id
_entity_poly.type
_entity_poly.pdbx_seq_one_letter_code
_entity_poly.pdbx_strand_id
1 'polypeptide(L)'
;ASRNAFAAVALLVAFACVAEAASVVDHHTVKMHTAFLKAVVDDDFSHWTVAFERADRDGDGQITVGEVGSVFSEHYNHYHEDKPRGEATEAHFVQDAADFTDMVAQLGWGKDTVMTEEQFMEQMHDYVALKKKERGDLYKIAGNIF
;
A
#
# COMPACT_ATOMS: atom_id res chain seq x y z
N ALA A 1 47.89 -13.62 5.24
CA ALA A 1 46.65 -13.58 4.44
C ALA A 1 45.47 -13.86 5.37
N SER A 2 44.68 -12.87 5.82
CA SER A 2 43.36 -13.15 6.44
C SER A 2 42.46 -11.94 6.79
N ARG A 3 42.93 -10.68 6.75
CA ARG A 3 42.10 -9.53 7.22
C ARG A 3 41.48 -8.67 6.12
N ASN A 4 42.08 -8.64 4.93
CA ASN A 4 41.61 -7.77 3.84
C ASN A 4 40.48 -8.39 2.99
N ALA A 5 40.31 -9.71 3.02
CA ALA A 5 39.25 -10.38 2.27
C ALA A 5 37.86 -10.22 2.93
N PHE A 6 37.78 -10.18 4.26
CA PHE A 6 36.52 -10.06 4.98
C PHE A 6 35.88 -8.66 4.87
N ALA A 7 36.70 -7.60 4.86
CA ALA A 7 36.19 -6.24 4.71
C ALA A 7 35.61 -5.99 3.31
N ALA A 8 36.22 -6.56 2.26
CA ALA A 8 35.72 -6.44 0.89
C ALA A 8 34.40 -7.20 0.68
N VAL A 9 34.23 -8.36 1.31
CA VAL A 9 32.98 -9.15 1.25
C VAL A 9 31.86 -8.48 2.03
N ALA A 10 32.14 -7.91 3.21
CA ALA A 10 31.13 -7.20 3.99
C ALA A 10 30.64 -5.91 3.29
N LEU A 11 31.52 -5.20 2.57
CA LEU A 11 31.15 -4.01 1.81
C LEU A 11 30.33 -4.37 0.55
N LEU A 12 30.63 -5.49 -0.10
CA LEU A 12 29.86 -5.99 -1.25
C LEU A 12 28.47 -6.52 -0.86
N VAL A 13 28.34 -7.17 0.31
CA VAL A 13 27.03 -7.57 0.84
C VAL A 13 26.20 -6.36 1.28
N ALA A 14 26.84 -5.33 1.87
CA ALA A 14 26.15 -4.11 2.25
C ALA A 14 25.64 -3.28 1.05
N PHE A 15 26.32 -3.34 -0.10
CA PHE A 15 25.83 -2.69 -1.33
C PHE A 15 24.86 -3.54 -2.16
N ALA A 16 24.91 -4.88 -2.03
CA ALA A 16 23.93 -5.76 -2.67
C ALA A 16 22.54 -5.65 -2.01
N CYS A 17 22.47 -5.33 -0.71
CA CYS A 17 21.19 -5.10 -0.01
C CYS A 17 20.55 -3.73 -0.30
N VAL A 18 21.15 -2.86 -1.12
CA VAL A 18 20.57 -1.56 -1.50
C VAL A 18 20.18 -1.53 -2.99
N ALA A 19 20.22 -2.68 -3.68
CA ALA A 19 19.99 -2.77 -5.14
C ALA A 19 18.74 -3.56 -5.56
N GLU A 20 17.84 -3.89 -4.62
CA GLU A 20 16.47 -4.35 -4.89
C GLU A 20 15.55 -3.40 -4.11
N ALA A 21 14.60 -2.65 -4.66
CA ALA A 21 13.97 -2.71 -5.95
C ALA A 21 13.63 -1.28 -6.39
N ALA A 22 14.11 -0.86 -7.55
CA ALA A 22 13.29 0.03 -8.38
C ALA A 22 12.14 -0.83 -8.91
N SER A 23 11.20 -1.21 -8.04
CA SER A 23 9.99 -1.86 -8.51
C SER A 23 9.33 -0.86 -9.44
N VAL A 24 9.04 -1.29 -10.67
CA VAL A 24 8.10 -0.58 -11.52
C VAL A 24 6.81 -0.57 -10.71
N VAL A 25 6.56 0.55 -10.01
CA VAL A 25 5.36 0.69 -9.18
C VAL A 25 4.18 0.53 -10.13
N ASP A 26 3.34 -0.47 -9.87
CA ASP A 26 2.20 -0.75 -10.72
C ASP A 26 1.29 0.48 -10.79
N HIS A 27 0.68 0.70 -11.95
CA HIS A 27 -0.18 1.86 -12.14
C HIS A 27 -1.40 1.86 -11.19
N HIS A 28 -1.91 0.69 -10.81
CA HIS A 28 -2.98 0.58 -9.82
C HIS A 28 -2.53 1.08 -8.46
N THR A 29 -1.31 0.73 -8.04
CA THR A 29 -0.69 1.22 -6.80
C THR A 29 -0.59 2.75 -6.76
N VAL A 30 -0.03 3.38 -7.81
CA VAL A 30 0.12 4.86 -7.83
C VAL A 30 -1.24 5.54 -7.74
N LYS A 31 -2.24 5.01 -8.47
CA LYS A 31 -3.60 5.54 -8.45
C LYS A 31 -4.27 5.39 -7.10
N MET A 32 -4.12 4.25 -6.45
CA MET A 32 -4.69 3.98 -5.13
C MET A 32 -4.16 4.99 -4.11
N HIS A 33 -2.84 5.17 -4.03
CA HIS A 33 -2.25 6.16 -3.12
C HIS A 33 -2.64 7.59 -3.47
N THR A 34 -2.70 7.94 -4.76
CA THR A 34 -3.12 9.28 -5.19
C THR A 34 -4.59 9.53 -4.82
N ALA A 35 -5.46 8.53 -4.95
CA ALA A 35 -6.86 8.63 -4.57
C ALA A 35 -7.02 8.78 -3.04
N PHE A 36 -6.23 8.06 -2.24
CA PHE A 36 -6.21 8.25 -0.78
C PHE A 36 -5.75 9.66 -0.42
N LEU A 37 -4.66 10.15 -1.01
CA LEU A 37 -4.19 11.53 -0.78
C LEU A 37 -5.21 12.58 -1.18
N LYS A 38 -5.96 12.33 -2.27
CA LYS A 38 -7.07 13.20 -2.68
C LYS A 38 -8.19 13.20 -1.66
N ALA A 39 -8.60 12.04 -1.16
CA ALA A 39 -9.60 11.91 -0.10
C ALA A 39 -9.20 12.69 1.17
N VAL A 40 -7.93 12.62 1.58
CA VAL A 40 -7.38 13.41 2.70
C VAL A 40 -7.49 14.92 2.44
N VAL A 41 -7.21 15.39 1.22
CA VAL A 41 -7.27 16.81 0.87
C VAL A 41 -8.72 17.31 0.80
N ASP A 42 -9.62 16.49 0.25
CA ASP A 42 -11.03 16.83 0.05
C ASP A 42 -11.87 16.58 1.31
N ASP A 43 -11.32 15.91 2.33
CA ASP A 43 -12.03 15.40 3.51
C ASP A 43 -13.24 14.51 3.15
N ASP A 44 -13.05 13.68 2.11
CA ASP A 44 -14.07 12.79 1.56
C ASP A 44 -13.51 11.38 1.37
N PHE A 45 -13.86 10.50 2.32
CA PHE A 45 -13.48 9.10 2.33
C PHE A 45 -14.60 8.15 1.86
N SER A 46 -15.69 8.68 1.28
CA SER A 46 -16.87 7.88 0.93
C SER A 46 -16.57 6.63 0.09
N HIS A 47 -15.68 6.75 -0.91
CA HIS A 47 -15.26 5.59 -1.71
C HIS A 47 -14.44 4.57 -0.92
N TRP A 48 -13.67 5.01 0.07
CA TRP A 48 -12.90 4.14 0.95
C TRP A 48 -13.78 3.43 1.98
N THR A 49 -14.79 4.12 2.51
CA THR A 49 -15.83 3.52 3.36
C THR A 49 -16.56 2.40 2.61
N VAL A 50 -17.03 2.66 1.39
CA VAL A 50 -17.70 1.63 0.58
C VAL A 50 -16.77 0.45 0.28
N ALA A 51 -15.48 0.71 0.02
CA ALA A 51 -14.51 -0.35 -0.21
C ALA A 51 -14.24 -1.20 1.03
N PHE A 52 -14.19 -0.57 2.21
CA PHE A 52 -14.06 -1.27 3.49
C PHE A 52 -15.26 -2.18 3.74
N GLU A 53 -16.48 -1.65 3.60
CA GLU A 53 -17.72 -2.41 3.75
C GLU A 53 -17.82 -3.60 2.78
N ARG A 54 -17.32 -3.46 1.55
CA ARG A 54 -17.30 -4.55 0.56
C ARG A 54 -16.22 -5.59 0.85
N ALA A 55 -15.13 -5.19 1.50
CA ALA A 55 -14.05 -6.07 1.91
C ALA A 55 -14.38 -6.84 3.19
N ASP A 56 -15.22 -6.29 4.06
CA ASP A 56 -15.80 -6.95 5.24
C ASP A 56 -16.78 -8.05 4.80
N ARG A 57 -16.26 -9.29 4.71
CA ARG A 57 -17.00 -10.44 4.16
C ARG A 57 -18.02 -11.02 5.13
N ASP A 58 -17.82 -10.87 6.44
CA ASP A 58 -18.72 -11.43 7.45
C ASP A 58 -19.67 -10.39 8.08
N GLY A 59 -19.46 -9.11 7.76
CA GLY A 59 -20.35 -8.00 8.10
C GLY A 59 -20.27 -7.64 9.59
N ASP A 60 -19.13 -7.89 10.24
CA ASP A 60 -18.93 -7.59 11.65
C ASP A 60 -18.44 -6.13 11.90
N GLY A 61 -18.23 -5.37 10.82
CA GLY A 61 -17.74 -4.00 10.86
C GLY A 61 -16.22 -3.90 10.98
N GLN A 62 -15.50 -5.01 10.81
CA GLN A 62 -14.06 -5.09 10.90
C GLN A 62 -13.49 -5.87 9.71
N ILE A 63 -12.21 -5.65 9.44
CA ILE A 63 -11.44 -6.48 8.51
C ILE A 63 -10.20 -7.01 9.21
N THR A 64 -9.72 -8.17 8.79
CA THR A 64 -8.40 -8.64 9.19
C THR A 64 -7.31 -7.91 8.42
N VAL A 65 -6.08 -7.86 8.96
CA VAL A 65 -4.90 -7.37 8.22
C VAL A 65 -4.74 -8.14 6.89
N GLY A 66 -5.09 -9.43 6.87
CA GLY A 66 -5.09 -10.24 5.65
C GLY A 66 -6.07 -9.79 4.56
N GLU A 67 -7.11 -9.02 4.90
CA GLU A 67 -8.16 -8.57 3.98
C GLU A 67 -7.91 -7.18 3.37
N VAL A 68 -6.82 -6.51 3.78
CA VAL A 68 -6.46 -5.17 3.28
C VAL A 68 -6.28 -5.16 1.75
N GLY A 69 -5.79 -6.25 1.16
CA GLY A 69 -5.70 -6.38 -0.30
C GLY A 69 -7.07 -6.27 -0.99
N SER A 70 -8.13 -6.81 -0.36
CA SER A 70 -9.50 -6.70 -0.85
C SER A 70 -9.98 -5.25 -0.85
N VAL A 71 -9.70 -4.50 0.22
CA VAL A 71 -10.05 -3.06 0.32
C VAL A 71 -9.44 -2.28 -0.84
N PHE A 72 -8.18 -2.56 -1.18
CA PHE A 72 -7.49 -1.87 -2.27
C PHE A 72 -8.12 -2.15 -3.64
N SER A 73 -8.46 -3.41 -3.92
CA SER A 73 -9.17 -3.76 -5.14
C SER A 73 -10.59 -3.19 -5.20
N GLU A 74 -11.35 -3.29 -4.12
CA GLU A 74 -12.72 -2.76 -4.05
C GLU A 74 -12.75 -1.25 -4.22
N HIS A 75 -11.83 -0.53 -3.56
CA HIS A 75 -11.69 0.92 -3.73
C HIS A 75 -11.37 1.26 -5.19
N TYR A 76 -10.39 0.57 -5.80
CA TYR A 76 -10.04 0.84 -7.19
C TYR A 76 -11.22 0.63 -8.14
N ASN A 77 -11.95 -0.48 -7.97
CA ASN A 77 -13.09 -0.83 -8.80
C ASN A 77 -14.24 0.16 -8.62
N HIS A 78 -14.57 0.51 -7.38
CA HIS A 78 -15.62 1.48 -7.09
C HIS A 78 -15.25 2.89 -7.59
N TYR A 79 -14.01 3.33 -7.37
CA TYR A 79 -13.51 4.63 -7.85
C TYR A 79 -13.52 4.77 -9.39
N HIS A 80 -13.58 3.65 -10.11
CA HIS A 80 -13.59 3.61 -11.58
C HIS A 80 -14.84 2.95 -12.17
N GLU A 81 -15.91 2.79 -11.37
CA GLU A 81 -17.13 2.05 -11.75
C GLU A 81 -17.81 2.61 -13.01
N ASP A 82 -17.61 3.89 -13.29
CA ASP A 82 -18.13 4.61 -14.45
C ASP A 82 -17.32 4.42 -15.74
N LYS A 83 -16.18 3.72 -15.70
CA LYS A 83 -15.25 3.63 -16.85
C LYS A 83 -15.18 2.19 -17.39
N PRO A 84 -15.24 1.99 -18.71
CA PRO A 84 -15.05 0.68 -19.32
C PRO A 84 -13.57 0.28 -19.22
N ARG A 85 -13.19 -0.29 -18.09
CA ARG A 85 -11.86 -0.84 -17.80
C ARG A 85 -12.01 -2.24 -17.20
N GLY A 86 -10.96 -3.05 -17.33
CA GLY A 86 -10.90 -4.34 -16.64
C GLY A 86 -10.93 -4.15 -15.13
N GLU A 87 -11.57 -5.09 -14.43
CA GLU A 87 -11.64 -5.14 -12.98
C GLU A 87 -10.24 -5.36 -12.38
N ALA A 88 -9.90 -4.58 -11.36
CA ALA A 88 -8.70 -4.82 -10.59
C ALA A 88 -8.97 -5.91 -9.55
N THR A 89 -8.17 -6.96 -9.59
CA THR A 89 -8.14 -8.01 -8.57
C THR A 89 -7.07 -7.74 -7.51
N GLU A 90 -7.14 -8.42 -6.36
CA GLU A 90 -6.13 -8.38 -5.30
C GLU A 90 -4.70 -8.63 -5.81
N ALA A 91 -4.53 -9.38 -6.91
CA ALA A 91 -3.24 -9.66 -7.53
C ALA A 91 -2.47 -8.38 -7.94
N HIS A 92 -3.19 -7.30 -8.27
CA HIS A 92 -2.58 -6.00 -8.60
C HIS A 92 -2.06 -5.24 -7.37
N PHE A 93 -2.46 -5.66 -6.16
CA PHE A 93 -2.19 -4.97 -4.91
C PHE A 93 -1.40 -5.82 -3.90
N VAL A 94 -0.92 -7.00 -4.30
CA VAL A 94 -0.17 -7.91 -3.40
C VAL A 94 0.99 -7.20 -2.71
N GLN A 95 1.74 -6.37 -3.45
CA GLN A 95 2.86 -5.64 -2.87
C GLN A 95 2.41 -4.58 -1.87
N ASP A 96 1.36 -3.82 -2.15
CA ASP A 96 0.88 -2.80 -1.20
C ASP A 96 0.24 -3.44 0.03
N ALA A 97 -0.48 -4.55 -0.13
CA ALA A 97 -1.04 -5.30 0.99
C ALA A 97 0.07 -5.89 1.88
N ALA A 98 1.14 -6.41 1.27
CA ALA A 98 2.33 -6.87 2.00
C ALA A 98 3.05 -5.72 2.71
N ASP A 99 3.31 -4.61 2.01
CA ASP A 99 3.97 -3.44 2.59
C ASP A 99 3.15 -2.85 3.76
N PHE A 100 1.81 -2.79 3.64
CA PHE A 100 0.92 -2.38 4.72
C PHE A 100 0.98 -3.36 5.89
N THR A 101 0.91 -4.66 5.61
CA THR A 101 1.00 -5.72 6.63
C THR A 101 2.31 -5.64 7.42
N ASP A 102 3.43 -5.45 6.71
CA ASP A 102 4.76 -5.32 7.33
C ASP A 102 4.87 -4.04 8.18
N MET A 103 4.21 -2.96 7.77
CA MET A 103 4.14 -1.72 8.55
C MET A 103 3.36 -1.93 9.85
N VAL A 104 2.15 -2.48 9.80
CA VAL A 104 1.34 -2.70 11.01
C VAL A 104 1.91 -3.80 11.90
N ALA A 105 2.66 -4.76 11.34
CA ALA A 105 3.40 -5.76 12.11
C ALA A 105 4.47 -5.13 13.01
N GLN A 106 5.09 -4.01 12.61
CA GLN A 106 6.02 -3.25 13.46
C GLN A 106 5.32 -2.59 14.65
N LEU A 107 3.99 -2.41 14.58
CA LEU A 107 3.15 -1.95 15.68
C LEU A 107 2.63 -3.11 16.56
N GLY A 108 3.04 -4.35 16.24
CA GLY A 108 2.65 -5.56 16.96
C GLY A 108 1.39 -6.25 16.44
N TRP A 109 0.86 -5.84 15.27
CA TRP A 109 -0.33 -6.45 14.69
C TRP A 109 0.01 -7.72 13.91
N GLY A 110 -0.76 -8.77 14.12
CA GLY A 110 -0.66 -10.01 13.36
C GLY A 110 -1.59 -10.02 12.15
N LYS A 111 -1.42 -10.99 11.24
CA LYS A 111 -2.30 -11.14 10.07
C LYS A 111 -3.78 -11.35 10.42
N ASP A 112 -4.03 -12.00 11.55
CA ASP A 112 -5.38 -12.28 12.07
C ASP A 112 -5.89 -11.16 13.00
N THR A 113 -5.13 -10.06 13.15
CA THR A 113 -5.60 -8.89 13.89
C THR A 113 -6.71 -8.23 13.08
N VAL A 114 -7.86 -8.05 13.74
CA VAL A 114 -8.98 -7.30 13.21
C VAL A 114 -8.78 -5.81 13.42
N MET A 115 -9.30 -5.00 12.50
CA MET A 115 -9.30 -3.56 12.60
C MET A 115 -10.65 -3.01 12.17
N THR A 116 -11.13 -2.02 12.91
CA THR A 116 -12.27 -1.17 12.53
C THR A 116 -11.91 -0.26 11.36
N GLU A 117 -12.90 0.33 10.71
CA GLU A 117 -12.68 1.33 9.65
C GLU A 117 -11.79 2.48 10.14
N GLU A 118 -12.04 3.02 11.34
CA GLU A 118 -11.25 4.10 11.92
C GLU A 118 -9.77 3.73 12.04
N GLN A 119 -9.48 2.54 12.57
CA GLN A 119 -8.13 2.02 12.71
C GLN A 119 -7.47 1.80 11.35
N PHE A 120 -8.21 1.25 10.37
CA PHE A 120 -7.71 1.10 9.01
C PHE A 120 -7.34 2.46 8.39
N MET A 121 -8.19 3.47 8.51
CA MET A 121 -7.94 4.80 7.96
C MET A 121 -6.74 5.49 8.60
N GLU A 122 -6.58 5.36 9.93
CA GLU A 122 -5.41 5.86 10.65
C GLU A 122 -4.12 5.23 10.13
N GLN A 123 -4.09 3.89 10.01
CA GLN A 123 -2.91 3.19 9.49
C GLN A 123 -2.67 3.49 8.01
N MET A 124 -3.72 3.62 7.21
CA MET A 124 -3.59 3.99 5.79
C MET A 124 -2.99 5.37 5.60
N HIS A 125 -3.29 6.32 6.49
CA HIS A 125 -2.67 7.64 6.47
C HIS A 125 -1.15 7.54 6.65
N ASP A 126 -0.69 6.80 7.67
CA ASP A 126 0.73 6.59 7.93
C ASP A 126 1.42 5.82 6.80
N TYR A 127 0.76 4.79 6.28
CA TYR A 127 1.24 3.99 5.16
C TYR A 127 1.46 4.84 3.91
N VAL A 128 0.46 5.62 3.50
CA VAL A 128 0.55 6.47 2.30
C VAL A 128 1.58 7.59 2.51
N ALA A 129 1.71 8.14 3.72
CA ALA A 129 2.75 9.11 4.05
C ALA A 129 4.17 8.52 3.92
N LEU A 130 4.38 7.30 4.43
CA LEU A 130 5.64 6.56 4.28
C LEU A 130 5.95 6.31 2.80
N LYS A 131 4.99 5.77 2.03
CA LYS A 131 5.17 5.49 0.60
C LYS A 131 5.38 6.75 -0.23
N LYS A 132 4.76 7.87 0.13
CA LYS A 132 5.02 9.17 -0.50
C LYS A 132 6.46 9.62 -0.32
N LYS A 133 7.06 9.38 0.84
CA LYS A 133 8.47 9.69 1.11
C LYS A 133 9.41 8.79 0.32
N GLU A 134 9.12 7.49 0.27
CA GLU A 134 9.91 6.49 -0.48
C GLU A 134 9.84 6.70 -2.00
N ARG A 135 8.65 7.06 -2.51
CA ARG A 135 8.37 7.18 -3.95
C ARG A 135 8.26 8.64 -4.41
N GLY A 136 8.87 9.58 -3.68
CA GLY A 136 8.68 11.03 -3.83
C GLY A 136 8.92 11.57 -5.25
N ASP A 137 9.81 10.96 -6.02
CA ASP A 137 10.06 11.36 -7.42
C ASP A 137 9.02 10.80 -8.40
N LEU A 138 8.42 9.64 -8.12
CA LEU A 138 7.34 9.08 -8.95
C LEU A 138 6.05 9.90 -8.84
N TYR A 139 5.72 10.40 -7.64
CA TYR A 139 4.54 11.26 -7.46
C TYR A 139 4.69 12.63 -8.12
N LYS A 140 5.91 13.20 -8.20
CA LYS A 140 6.16 14.43 -8.96
C LYS A 140 5.90 14.26 -10.46
N ILE A 141 6.14 13.06 -11.00
CA ILE A 141 5.87 12.74 -12.40
C ILE A 141 4.38 12.50 -12.60
N ALA A 142 3.73 11.73 -11.72
CA ALA A 142 2.29 11.46 -11.79
C ALA A 142 1.44 12.73 -11.67
N GLY A 143 1.80 13.67 -10.79
CA GLY A 143 1.10 14.96 -10.64
C GLY A 143 1.28 15.95 -11.79
N ASN A 144 2.13 15.64 -12.78
CA ASN A 144 2.24 16.41 -14.03
C ASN A 144 1.49 15.75 -15.20
N ILE A 145 0.95 14.54 -15.00
CA ILE A 145 0.26 13.74 -16.03
C ILE A 145 -1.27 13.70 -15.77
N PHE A 146 -1.70 14.04 -14.56
CA PHE A 146 -3.11 14.09 -14.13
C PHE A 146 -3.41 15.39 -13.41
#